data_AF-A0AAE3LLV6-F1
#
_entry.id   AF-A0AAE3LLV6-F1
#
_cell.length_a   1.000
_cell.length_b   1.000
_cell.length_c   1.000
_cell.angle_alpha   90.00
_cell.angle_beta   90.00
_cell.angle_gamma   90.00
#
_symmetry.space_group_name_H-M   'P 1'
#
loop_
_entity.id
_entity.type
_entity.pdbx_description
1 polymer ?
#
loop_
_entity_poly.entity_id
_entity_poly.type
_entity_poly.pdbx_seq_one_letter_code
_entity_poly.pdbx_strand_id
1 'polypeptide(L)'
;MKSTKHTLLYKSKMAEELAKNELNIYKQIVRQDLEKLFFDIESSYENYLASSEAVKSAGIAALFAQKSYEAGKSSIYDVTNSRNNLIAAKSAMLQAKYNWVFYQKLLEIYSKESK
;
A
#
# COMPACT_ATOMS: atom_id res chain seq x y z
N MET A 1 34.07 13.01 47.18
CA MET A 1 33.87 11.63 46.66
C MET A 1 32.42 11.12 46.72
N LYS A 2 31.68 11.25 47.84
CA LYS A 2 30.25 10.81 47.92
C LYS A 2 29.32 11.54 46.93
N SER A 3 29.45 12.87 46.79
CA SER A 3 28.64 13.67 45.85
C SER A 3 28.76 13.20 44.39
N THR A 4 29.99 12.94 43.91
CA THR A 4 30.25 12.45 42.55
C THR A 4 29.62 11.08 42.27
N LYS A 5 29.64 10.16 43.25
CA LYS A 5 28.95 8.86 43.13
C LYS A 5 27.44 9.02 43.06
N HIS A 6 26.86 9.93 43.84
CA HIS A 6 25.43 10.24 43.75
C HIS A 6 25.07 10.81 42.38
N THR A 7 25.82 11.80 41.88
CA THR A 7 25.59 12.37 40.54
C THR A 7 25.70 11.31 39.44
N LEU A 8 26.67 10.40 39.52
CA LEU A 8 26.82 9.30 38.56
C LEU A 8 25.64 8.32 38.62
N LEU A 9 25.17 7.98 39.82
CA LEU A 9 23.99 7.13 40.01
C LEU A 9 22.74 7.79 39.43
N TYR A 10 22.51 9.09 39.69
CA TYR A 10 21.39 9.83 39.12
C TYR A 10 21.45 9.86 37.57
N LYS A 11 22.64 10.09 37.00
CA LYS A 11 22.84 10.02 35.54
C LYS A 11 22.52 8.63 34.97
N SER A 12 22.93 7.56 35.65
CA SER A 12 22.63 6.19 35.20
C SER A 12 21.13 5.88 35.23
N LYS A 13 20.42 6.28 36.28
CA LYS A 13 18.97 6.14 36.37
C LYS A 13 18.24 6.93 35.29
N MET A 14 18.72 8.15 35.00
CA MET A 14 18.15 8.98 33.94
C MET A 14 18.34 8.34 32.56
N ALA A 15 19.51 7.76 32.29
CA ALA A 15 19.76 7.03 31.03
C ALA A 15 18.87 5.78 30.90
N GLU A 16 18.65 5.05 32.00
CA GLU A 16 17.74 3.90 32.02
C GLU A 16 16.29 4.31 31.71
N GLU A 17 15.80 5.38 32.34
CA GLU A 17 14.45 5.91 32.07
C GLU A 17 14.30 6.43 30.63
N LEU A 18 15.33 7.06 30.07
CA LEU A 18 15.33 7.45 28.66
C LEU A 18 15.23 6.22 27.73
N ALA A 19 16.02 5.18 27.98
CA ALA A 19 15.98 3.94 27.18
C ALA A 19 14.61 3.24 27.27
N LYS A 20 13.98 3.23 28.46
CA LYS A 20 12.61 2.72 28.63
C LYS A 20 11.59 3.53 27.84
N ASN A 21 11.72 4.86 27.86
CA ASN A 21 10.82 5.73 27.13
C ASN A 21 10.97 5.56 25.61
N GLU A 22 12.21 5.49 25.12
CA GLU A 22 12.52 5.20 23.71
C GLU A 22 11.93 3.85 23.27
N LEU A 23 12.06 2.81 24.10
CA LEU A 23 11.45 1.51 23.84
C LEU A 23 9.92 1.59 23.77
N ASN A 24 9.28 2.36 24.65
CA ASN A 24 7.83 2.54 24.63
C ASN A 24 7.36 3.31 23.38
N ILE A 25 8.08 4.35 22.98
CA ILE A 25 7.82 5.09 21.74
C ILE A 25 7.94 4.15 20.54
N TYR A 26 9.01 3.35 20.49
CA TYR A 26 9.22 2.40 19.40
C TYR A 26 8.10 1.36 19.30
N LYS A 27 7.68 0.77 20.43
CA LYS A 27 6.52 -0.14 20.47
C LYS A 27 5.24 0.50 19.94
N GLN A 28 5.02 1.77 20.28
CA GLN A 28 3.85 2.50 19.84
C GLN A 28 3.89 2.83 18.33
N ILE A 29 5.08 3.08 17.77
CA ILE A 29 5.29 3.25 16.32
C ILE A 29 4.99 1.94 15.59
N VAL A 30 5.61 0.84 16.02
CA VAL A 30 5.41 -0.49 15.39
C VAL A 30 3.94 -0.90 15.41
N ARG A 31 3.23 -0.62 16.52
CA ARG A 31 1.78 -0.87 16.59
C ARG A 31 0.99 -0.07 15.55
N GLN A 32 1.26 1.23 15.44
CA GLN A 32 0.58 2.09 14.45
C GLN A 32 0.88 1.66 13.02
N ASP A 33 2.13 1.30 12.73
CA ASP A 33 2.54 0.80 11.41
C ASP A 33 1.81 -0.50 11.06
N LEU A 34 1.67 -1.42 12.01
CA LEU A 34 0.90 -2.65 11.83
C LEU A 34 -0.59 -2.37 11.57
N GLU A 35 -1.21 -1.52 12.38
CA GLU A 35 -2.61 -1.12 12.20
C GLU A 35 -2.84 -0.51 10.81
N LYS A 36 -1.96 0.40 10.38
CA LYS A 36 -1.99 0.98 9.04
C LYS A 36 -1.81 -0.11 7.96
N LEU A 37 -0.88 -1.03 8.15
CA LEU A 37 -0.58 -2.09 7.19
C LEU A 37 -1.77 -3.03 6.96
N PHE A 38 -2.54 -3.32 8.01
CA PHE A 38 -3.79 -4.07 7.86
C PHE A 38 -4.79 -3.34 6.93
N PHE A 39 -4.96 -2.03 7.10
CA PHE A 39 -5.82 -1.23 6.22
C PHE A 39 -5.26 -1.12 4.79
N ASP A 40 -3.94 -0.99 4.63
CA ASP A 40 -3.27 -0.94 3.33
C ASP A 40 -3.48 -2.26 2.55
N ILE A 41 -3.41 -3.40 3.24
CA ILE A 41 -3.74 -4.73 2.69
C ILE A 41 -5.19 -4.78 2.20
N GLU A 42 -6.15 -4.44 3.06
CA GLU A 42 -7.57 -4.56 2.75
C GLU A 42 -7.94 -3.63 1.59
N SER A 43 -7.54 -2.37 1.67
CA SER A 43 -7.83 -1.37 0.65
C SER A 43 -7.18 -1.70 -0.71
N SER A 44 -5.96 -2.22 -0.73
CA SER A 44 -5.31 -2.63 -1.98
C SER A 44 -5.97 -3.84 -2.64
N TYR A 45 -6.51 -4.76 -1.84
CA TYR A 45 -7.30 -5.89 -2.34
C TYR A 45 -8.63 -5.43 -2.96
N GLU A 46 -9.38 -4.58 -2.26
CA GLU A 46 -10.63 -4.02 -2.78
C GLU A 46 -10.39 -3.19 -4.04
N ASN A 47 -9.32 -2.38 -4.07
CA ASN A 47 -8.90 -1.66 -5.26
C ASN A 47 -8.58 -2.60 -6.43
N TYR A 48 -7.96 -3.75 -6.16
CA TYR A 48 -7.71 -4.76 -7.19
C TYR A 48 -9.03 -5.35 -7.75
N LEU A 49 -10.01 -5.63 -6.90
CA LEU A 49 -11.33 -6.10 -7.34
C LEU A 49 -12.05 -5.05 -8.20
N ALA A 50 -12.10 -3.81 -7.73
CA ALA A 50 -12.75 -2.70 -8.44
C ALA A 50 -12.09 -2.43 -9.80
N SER A 51 -10.76 -2.37 -9.84
CA SER A 51 -10.01 -2.16 -11.08
C SER A 51 -10.10 -3.36 -12.04
N SER A 52 -10.22 -4.59 -11.54
CA SER A 52 -10.51 -5.77 -12.35
C SER A 52 -11.86 -5.64 -13.06
N GLU A 53 -12.89 -5.13 -12.38
CA GLU A 53 -14.19 -4.87 -13.01
C GLU A 53 -14.12 -3.70 -14.02
N ALA A 54 -13.32 -2.68 -13.72
CA ALA A 54 -13.06 -1.58 -14.66
C ALA A 54 -12.35 -2.09 -15.93
N VAL A 55 -11.42 -3.05 -15.82
CA VAL A 55 -10.78 -3.69 -16.98
C VAL A 55 -11.80 -4.43 -17.85
N LYS A 56 -12.75 -5.16 -17.25
CA LYS A 56 -13.80 -5.84 -18.01
C LYS A 56 -14.68 -4.83 -18.76
N SER A 57 -15.14 -3.79 -18.06
CA SER A 57 -15.97 -2.73 -18.64
C SER A 57 -15.26 -2.00 -19.77
N ALA A 58 -14.01 -1.60 -19.57
CA ALA A 58 -13.19 -0.96 -20.61
C ALA A 58 -12.91 -1.90 -21.79
N GLY A 59 -12.82 -3.21 -21.54
CA GLY A 59 -12.68 -4.24 -22.57
C GLY A 59 -13.90 -4.31 -23.47
N ILE A 60 -15.11 -4.31 -22.89
CA ILE A 60 -16.37 -4.28 -23.64
C ILE A 60 -16.47 -2.98 -24.44
N ALA A 61 -16.13 -1.84 -23.84
CA ALA A 61 -16.15 -0.54 -24.52
C ALA A 61 -15.18 -0.49 -25.71
N ALA A 62 -13.96 -1.01 -25.57
CA ALA A 62 -12.99 -1.09 -26.65
C ALA A 62 -13.46 -2.01 -27.78
N LEU A 63 -14.09 -3.15 -27.45
CA LEU A 63 -14.69 -4.04 -28.44
C LEU A 63 -15.85 -3.37 -29.19
N PHE A 64 -16.72 -2.65 -28.48
CA PHE A 64 -17.83 -1.92 -29.07
C PHE A 64 -17.35 -0.81 -30.01
N ALA A 65 -16.33 -0.05 -29.61
CA ALA A 65 -15.72 0.99 -30.44
C ALA A 65 -15.10 0.39 -31.72
N GLN A 66 -14.41 -0.74 -31.60
CA GLN A 66 -13.87 -1.48 -32.74
C GLN A 66 -14.96 -1.87 -33.74
N LYS A 67 -16.05 -2.50 -33.27
CA LYS A 67 -17.18 -2.90 -34.12
C LYS A 67 -17.88 -1.71 -34.77
N SER A 68 -18.03 -0.61 -34.03
CA SER A 68 -18.64 0.61 -34.55
C SER A 68 -17.81 1.23 -35.67
N TYR A 69 -16.48 1.21 -35.53
CA TYR A 69 -15.56 1.69 -36.56
C TYR A 69 -15.61 0.81 -37.82
N GLU A 70 -15.59 -0.52 -37.65
CA GLU A 70 -15.71 -1.48 -38.76
C GLU A 70 -17.03 -1.34 -39.53
N ALA A 71 -18.11 -0.97 -38.83
CA ALA A 71 -19.41 -0.66 -39.42
C ALA A 71 -19.50 0.75 -40.04
N GLY A 72 -18.42 1.53 -40.02
CA GLY A 72 -18.39 2.92 -40.51
C GLY A 72 -19.21 3.90 -39.67
N LYS A 73 -19.53 3.55 -38.42
CA LYS A 73 -20.37 4.36 -37.51
C LYS A 73 -19.56 5.26 -36.57
N SER A 74 -18.27 4.98 -36.40
CA SER A 74 -17.36 5.78 -35.57
C SER A 74 -16.02 5.96 -36.27
N SER A 75 -15.16 6.78 -35.67
CA SER A 75 -13.83 7.07 -36.20
C SER A 75 -12.77 6.12 -35.63
N ILE A 76 -11.61 6.03 -36.30
CA ILE A 76 -10.43 5.33 -35.76
C ILE A 76 -9.90 5.98 -34.47
N TYR A 77 -10.18 7.28 -34.29
CA TYR A 77 -9.86 8.01 -33.08
C TYR A 77 -10.62 7.44 -31.86
N ASP A 78 -11.91 7.10 -32.01
CA ASP A 78 -12.72 6.52 -30.93
C ASP A 78 -12.20 5.13 -30.48
N VAL A 79 -11.75 4.32 -31.44
CA VAL A 79 -11.08 3.04 -31.18
C VAL A 79 -9.79 3.26 -30.39
N THR A 80 -8.98 4.24 -30.79
CA THR A 80 -7.71 4.55 -30.12
C THR A 80 -7.95 5.03 -28.69
N ASN A 81 -8.91 5.92 -28.49
CA ASN A 81 -9.28 6.44 -27.18
C ASN A 81 -9.77 5.31 -26.24
N SER A 82 -10.67 4.46 -26.71
CA SER A 82 -11.18 3.33 -25.91
C SER A 82 -10.10 2.29 -25.58
N ARG A 83 -9.15 2.02 -26.50
CA ARG A 83 -7.98 1.18 -26.23
C ARG A 83 -7.04 1.80 -25.19
N ASN A 84 -6.80 3.10 -25.25
CA ASN A 84 -6.01 3.80 -24.24
C ASN A 84 -6.65 3.69 -22.85
N ASN A 85 -7.97 3.83 -22.76
CA ASN A 85 -8.71 3.63 -21.51
C ASN A 85 -8.58 2.20 -20.97
N LEU A 86 -8.66 1.19 -21.86
CA LEU A 86 -8.42 -0.21 -21.48
C LEU A 86 -7.00 -0.44 -20.96
N ILE A 87 -5.99 0.16 -21.59
CA ILE A 87 -4.60 0.07 -21.14
C ILE A 87 -4.44 0.72 -19.76
N ALA A 88 -5.01 1.91 -19.57
CA ALA A 88 -4.99 2.59 -18.27
C ALA A 88 -5.64 1.76 -17.17
N ALA A 89 -6.82 1.17 -17.43
CA ALA A 89 -7.51 0.28 -16.50
C ALA A 89 -6.67 -0.96 -16.14
N LYS A 90 -6.01 -1.57 -17.13
CA LYS A 90 -5.11 -2.73 -16.89
C LYS A 90 -3.91 -2.35 -16.04
N SER A 91 -3.32 -1.19 -16.29
CA SER A 91 -2.20 -0.67 -15.49
C SER A 91 -2.60 -0.43 -14.04
N ALA A 92 -3.76 0.19 -13.81
CA ALA A 92 -4.29 0.41 -12.46
C ALA A 92 -4.56 -0.92 -11.72
N MET A 93 -5.14 -1.92 -12.41
CA MET A 93 -5.35 -3.25 -11.85
C MET A 93 -4.05 -3.95 -11.47
N LEU A 94 -3.03 -3.88 -12.31
CA LEU A 94 -1.72 -4.45 -12.01
C LEU A 94 -1.07 -3.75 -10.82
N GLN A 95 -1.14 -2.42 -10.76
CA GLN A 95 -0.61 -1.67 -9.63
C GLN A 95 -1.29 -2.07 -8.32
N ALA A 96 -2.63 -2.12 -8.30
CA ALA A 96 -3.38 -2.55 -7.11
C ALA A 96 -3.02 -3.99 -6.69
N LYS A 97 -2.90 -4.90 -7.66
CA LYS A 97 -2.47 -6.29 -7.40
C LYS A 97 -1.09 -6.35 -6.74
N TYR A 98 -0.11 -5.61 -7.25
CA TYR A 98 1.25 -5.65 -6.72
C TYR A 98 1.39 -4.90 -5.40
N ASN A 99 0.60 -3.85 -5.17
CA ASN A 99 0.51 -3.21 -3.85
C ASN A 99 0.00 -4.20 -2.80
N TRP A 100 -1.06 -4.95 -3.11
CA TRP A 100 -1.59 -5.97 -2.20
C TRP A 100 -0.55 -7.05 -1.87
N VAL A 101 0.14 -7.59 -2.88
CA VAL A 101 1.23 -8.56 -2.67
C VAL A 101 2.37 -7.97 -1.83
N PHE A 102 2.73 -6.72 -2.09
CA PHE A 102 3.78 -6.02 -1.33
C PHE A 102 3.39 -5.88 0.14
N TYR A 103 2.19 -5.42 0.46
CA TYR A 103 1.75 -5.22 1.84
C TYR A 103 1.62 -6.54 2.61
N GLN A 104 1.16 -7.61 1.95
CA GLN A 104 1.19 -8.96 2.53
C GLN A 104 2.61 -9.38 2.92
N LYS A 105 3.59 -9.15 2.04
CA LYS A 105 5.00 -9.45 2.32
C LYS A 105 5.59 -8.56 3.42
N LEU A 106 5.19 -7.30 3.47
CA LEU A 106 5.60 -6.41 4.54
C LEU A 106 5.07 -6.90 5.89
N LEU A 107 3.82 -7.37 5.96
CA LEU A 107 3.22 -7.89 7.20
C LEU A 107 3.95 -9.15 7.69
N GLU A 108 4.36 -10.03 6.77
CA GLU A 108 5.17 -11.21 7.09
C GLU A 108 6.51 -10.83 7.76
N ILE A 109 7.12 -9.71 7.37
CA ILE A 109 8.39 -9.22 7.95
C ILE A 109 8.17 -8.70 9.37
N TYR A 110 7.23 -7.78 9.57
CA TYR A 110 6.91 -7.24 10.91
C TYR A 110 6.47 -8.34 11.90
N SER A 111 5.76 -9.37 11.42
CA SER A 111 5.34 -10.51 12.25
C SER A 111 6.48 -11.44 12.65
N LYS A 112 7.60 -11.45 11.91
CA LYS A 112 8.80 -12.24 12.25
C LYS A 112 9.74 -11.49 13.18
N GLU A 113 9.84 -10.17 13.05
CA GLU A 113 10.71 -9.32 13.89
C GLU A 113 10.14 -9.07 15.30
N SER A 114 8.87 -9.40 15.53
CA SER A 114 8.18 -9.29 16.82
C SER A 114 8.28 -10.55 17.71
N LYS A 115 9.03 -11.58 17.27
CA LYS A 115 9.37 -12.77 18.06
C LYS A 115 10.82 -12.69 18.53
#